data_AF-A0A5R8QPH5-F1
#
_entry.id   AF-A0A5R8QPH5-F1
#
_cell.length_a   1.000
_cell.length_b   1.000
_cell.length_c   1.000
_cell.angle_alpha   90.00
_cell.angle_beta   90.00
_cell.angle_gamma   90.00
#
_symmetry.space_group_name_H-M   'P 1'
#
loop_
_entity.id
_entity.type
_entity.pdbx_description
1 polymer ?
#
loop_
_entity_poly.entity_id
_entity_poly.type
_entity_poly.pdbx_seq_one_letter_code
_entity_poly.pdbx_strand_id
1 'polypeptide(L)'
;MWASVAGAATAYGEEISCAPVEITPGPTPADERVRDYPPVFEACDNGDESRLAIRRMNVDGEALLLTVDPQSLQTSLERAACWRCEETSDAAQAETRYLKALHPTQDSARPPALVNAGLIQGAGDGAFVTGDLCPTHKPLDRAFFEKLAAQGPHTPVALAVSGAWLAHHRADFAWLREKARTGALAITWASHSYSHPYVAGLPDRQNYFLRPGVDVDREIFETEKLIIAEGATPSVFFRFPGLVADSALLEHIRDRHLIPLGADSWLALGLRPRPGSIVLVHPNGNEPVGIKLFSRLMDTGAMPRPLRPLNEAR
;
A
#
# COMPACT_ATOMS: atom_id res chain seq x y z
N MET A 1 -17.37 66.07 -15.79
CA MET A 1 -16.22 65.30 -15.28
C MET A 1 -16.65 64.58 -14.02
N TRP A 2 -17.00 63.30 -14.12
CA TRP A 2 -17.27 62.44 -12.96
C TRP A 2 -16.12 61.44 -12.89
N ALA A 3 -15.38 61.45 -11.78
CA ALA A 3 -14.30 60.52 -11.52
C ALA A 3 -14.87 59.31 -10.78
N SER A 4 -14.89 58.15 -11.43
CA SER A 4 -15.17 56.87 -10.78
C SER A 4 -13.90 56.38 -10.10
N VAL A 5 -13.96 56.23 -8.78
CA VAL A 5 -12.93 55.57 -7.97
C VAL A 5 -13.18 54.07 -8.06
N ALA A 6 -12.26 53.34 -8.70
CA ALA A 6 -12.27 51.89 -8.71
C ALA A 6 -11.73 51.39 -7.36
N GLY A 7 -12.61 50.76 -6.57
CA GLY A 7 -12.22 50.02 -5.37
C GLY A 7 -11.53 48.73 -5.78
N ALA A 8 -10.27 48.56 -5.37
CA ALA A 8 -9.56 47.30 -5.48
C ALA A 8 -10.21 46.29 -4.52
N ALA A 9 -10.83 45.24 -5.08
CA ALA A 9 -11.22 44.07 -4.33
C ALA A 9 -9.96 43.27 -4.01
N THR A 10 -9.50 43.34 -2.77
CA THR A 10 -8.53 42.38 -2.22
C THR A 10 -9.19 41.01 -2.21
N ALA A 11 -8.68 40.08 -3.02
CA ALA A 11 -9.00 38.67 -2.92
C ALA A 11 -8.65 38.21 -1.49
N TYR A 12 -9.67 37.79 -0.73
CA TYR A 12 -9.47 37.07 0.52
C TYR A 12 -8.69 35.80 0.17
N GLY A 13 -7.48 35.65 0.72
CA GLY A 13 -6.72 34.41 0.60
C GLY A 13 -7.53 33.27 1.22
N GLU A 14 -7.75 32.21 0.47
CA GLU A 14 -8.22 30.95 1.03
C GLU A 14 -7.24 30.52 2.13
N GLU A 15 -7.73 30.33 3.35
CA GLU A 15 -6.95 29.71 4.41
C GLU A 15 -6.56 28.30 3.94
N ILE A 16 -5.27 28.07 3.75
CA ILE A 16 -4.75 26.76 3.36
C ILE A 16 -4.95 25.83 4.56
N SER A 17 -5.89 24.91 4.46
CA SER A 17 -6.06 23.84 5.44
C SER A 17 -4.89 22.86 5.35
N CYS A 18 -4.20 22.64 6.48
CA CYS A 18 -3.12 21.66 6.60
C CYS A 18 -3.60 20.27 7.01
N ALA A 19 -4.88 19.95 6.76
CA ALA A 19 -5.37 18.58 6.86
C ALA A 19 -4.86 17.73 5.67
N PRO A 20 -4.76 16.40 5.84
CA PRO A 20 -4.45 15.47 4.76
C PRO A 20 -5.34 15.70 3.54
N VAL A 21 -4.77 15.54 2.35
CA VAL A 21 -5.43 15.78 1.08
C VAL A 21 -6.13 14.52 0.59
N GLU A 22 -7.43 14.62 0.33
CA GLU A 22 -8.18 13.61 -0.41
C GLU A 22 -8.14 13.92 -1.91
N ILE A 23 -7.62 12.99 -2.71
CA ILE A 23 -7.61 13.12 -4.17
C ILE A 23 -8.93 12.62 -4.74
N THR A 24 -9.62 13.48 -5.49
CA THR A 24 -10.81 13.06 -6.24
C THR A 24 -10.39 12.41 -7.57
N PRO A 25 -10.78 11.15 -7.84
CA PRO A 25 -10.49 10.51 -9.12
C PRO A 25 -11.14 11.24 -10.28
N GLY A 26 -10.62 11.05 -11.47
CA GLY A 26 -11.03 11.80 -12.64
C GLY A 26 -10.45 11.23 -13.93
N PRO A 27 -10.86 11.78 -15.08
CA PRO A 27 -10.62 11.16 -16.38
C PRO A 27 -9.19 11.31 -16.88
N THR A 28 -8.43 12.30 -16.37
CA THR A 28 -7.06 12.56 -16.78
C THR A 28 -6.15 11.36 -16.45
N PRO A 29 -5.27 10.93 -17.39
CA PRO A 29 -4.31 9.85 -17.15
C PRO A 29 -3.47 10.06 -15.89
N ALA A 30 -3.12 8.97 -15.20
CA ALA A 30 -2.45 9.04 -13.90
C ALA A 30 -1.05 9.68 -13.98
N ASP A 31 -0.33 9.47 -15.07
CA ASP A 31 0.99 10.04 -15.36
C ASP A 31 0.95 11.54 -15.67
N GLU A 32 -0.17 12.04 -16.20
CA GLU A 32 -0.41 13.47 -16.39
C GLU A 32 -0.85 14.16 -15.08
N ARG A 33 -1.61 13.45 -14.24
CA ARG A 33 -2.10 13.97 -12.95
C ARG A 33 -1.03 14.00 -11.88
N VAL A 34 -0.34 12.87 -11.69
CA VAL A 34 0.68 12.67 -10.65
C VAL A 34 2.05 12.75 -11.31
N ARG A 35 2.66 13.93 -11.22
CA ARG A 35 3.95 14.26 -11.84
C ARG A 35 5.04 14.40 -10.80
N ASP A 36 6.28 14.40 -11.27
CA ASP A 36 7.48 14.66 -10.47
C ASP A 36 7.49 13.83 -9.19
N TYR A 37 7.46 12.49 -9.33
CA TYR A 37 7.30 11.53 -8.23
C TYR A 37 8.62 10.88 -7.78
N PRO A 38 9.66 11.61 -7.30
CA PRO A 38 10.89 10.99 -6.84
C PRO A 38 10.72 10.38 -5.44
N PRO A 39 11.48 9.31 -5.13
CA PRO A 39 11.70 8.90 -3.76
C PRO A 39 12.48 9.99 -3.01
N VAL A 40 12.10 10.22 -1.77
CA VAL A 40 12.84 11.08 -0.81
C VAL A 40 12.90 10.37 0.54
N PHE A 41 13.73 10.86 1.45
CA PHE A 41 13.64 10.48 2.85
C PHE A 41 13.92 11.69 3.74
N GLU A 42 12.85 12.27 4.24
CA GLU A 42 12.90 13.53 4.96
C GLU A 42 12.11 13.44 6.26
N ALA A 43 12.66 14.00 7.35
CA ALA A 43 11.93 14.24 8.57
C ALA A 43 11.14 15.55 8.43
N CYS A 44 9.82 15.46 8.58
CA CYS A 44 8.91 16.57 8.38
C CYS A 44 8.20 16.92 9.69
N ASP A 45 8.08 18.21 9.97
CA ASP A 45 7.37 18.78 11.12
C ASP A 45 6.45 19.92 10.68
N ASN A 46 5.23 19.94 11.20
CA ASN A 46 4.27 21.04 10.99
C ASN A 46 4.00 21.85 12.27
N GLY A 47 4.68 21.55 13.38
CA GLY A 47 4.51 22.15 14.70
C GLY A 47 3.59 21.37 15.64
N ASP A 48 2.70 20.54 15.11
CA ASP A 48 1.77 19.70 15.87
C ASP A 48 2.18 18.21 15.85
N GLU A 49 2.65 17.75 14.69
CA GLU A 49 3.07 16.37 14.47
C GLU A 49 4.35 16.27 13.64
N SER A 50 5.04 15.14 13.81
CA SER A 50 6.22 14.77 13.03
C SER A 50 5.94 13.53 12.19
N ARG A 51 6.37 13.56 10.93
CA ARG A 51 6.20 12.49 9.94
C ARG A 51 7.52 12.26 9.20
N LEU A 52 7.58 11.17 8.45
CA LEU A 52 8.64 10.94 7.46
C LEU A 52 8.04 11.06 6.06
N ALA A 53 8.55 11.95 5.21
CA ALA A 53 8.19 11.97 3.80
C ALA A 53 9.02 10.95 3.03
N ILE A 54 8.35 10.14 2.21
CA ILE A 54 8.98 9.08 1.40
C ILE A 54 8.84 9.31 -0.11
N ARG A 55 7.95 10.23 -0.51
CA ARG A 55 7.81 10.71 -1.90
C ARG A 55 7.49 12.20 -1.89
N ARG A 56 7.99 12.91 -2.89
CA ARG A 56 7.48 14.22 -3.30
C ARG A 56 6.71 14.04 -4.60
N MET A 57 5.72 14.89 -4.85
CA MET A 57 4.94 14.83 -6.08
C MET A 57 4.21 16.15 -6.36
N ASN A 58 3.76 16.30 -7.61
CA ASN A 58 2.74 17.27 -7.99
C ASN A 58 1.47 16.51 -8.41
N VAL A 59 0.34 16.79 -7.77
CA VAL A 59 -0.97 16.23 -8.15
C VAL A 59 -1.87 17.35 -8.61
N ASP A 60 -2.29 17.33 -9.88
CA ASP A 60 -3.17 18.36 -10.48
C ASP A 60 -2.66 19.81 -10.27
N GLY A 61 -1.33 19.99 -10.18
CA GLY A 61 -0.67 21.28 -9.96
C GLY A 61 -0.39 21.64 -8.50
N GLU A 62 -0.83 20.81 -7.55
CA GLU A 62 -0.55 20.98 -6.12
C GLU A 62 0.66 20.13 -5.69
N ALA A 63 1.62 20.76 -5.00
CA ALA A 63 2.80 20.07 -4.49
C ALA A 63 2.44 19.29 -3.21
N LEU A 64 2.57 17.97 -3.25
CA LEU A 64 2.23 17.07 -2.16
C LEU A 64 3.42 16.21 -1.71
N LEU A 65 3.30 15.66 -0.50
CA LEU A 65 4.19 14.66 0.10
C LEU A 65 3.40 13.38 0.36
N LEU A 66 3.99 12.21 0.09
CA LEU A 66 3.52 10.97 0.69
C LEU A 66 4.29 10.81 1.99
N THR A 67 3.60 10.97 3.12
CA THR A 67 4.21 10.86 4.44
C THR A 67 3.80 9.57 5.13
N VAL A 68 4.61 9.14 6.09
CA VAL A 68 4.35 8.01 6.97
C VAL A 68 4.53 8.43 8.43
N ASP A 69 3.61 7.97 9.28
CA ASP A 69 3.79 7.96 10.72
C ASP A 69 4.91 6.97 11.12
N PRO A 70 6.03 7.43 11.72
CA PRO A 70 7.12 6.54 12.09
C PRO A 70 6.73 5.48 13.14
N GLN A 71 5.60 5.64 13.85
CA GLN A 71 5.13 4.72 14.88
C GLN A 71 3.98 3.85 14.38
N SER A 72 2.95 4.45 13.77
CA SER A 72 1.75 3.72 13.33
C SER A 72 1.87 3.13 11.92
N LEU A 73 2.86 3.53 11.11
CA LEU A 73 3.02 3.19 9.69
C LEU A 73 1.88 3.67 8.80
N GLN A 74 0.96 4.48 9.33
CA GLN A 74 -0.11 5.06 8.55
C GLN A 74 0.48 6.08 7.59
N THR A 75 0.05 6.04 6.34
CA THR A 75 0.44 7.01 5.33
C THR A 75 -0.65 8.04 5.07
N SER A 76 -0.24 9.21 4.64
CA SER A 76 -1.12 10.30 4.23
C SER A 76 -0.52 11.09 3.07
N LEU A 77 -1.40 11.72 2.27
CA LEU A 77 -1.00 12.71 1.28
C LEU A 77 -1.11 14.09 1.93
N GLU A 78 0.01 14.81 2.01
CA GLU A 78 0.11 16.06 2.72
C GLU A 78 0.47 17.21 1.78
N ARG A 79 -0.06 18.41 2.03
CA ARG A 79 0.37 19.62 1.30
C ARG A 79 1.80 19.96 1.66
N ALA A 80 2.71 20.01 0.69
CA ALA A 80 4.12 20.27 0.97
C ALA A 80 4.35 21.63 1.68
N ALA A 81 3.52 22.64 1.40
CA ALA A 81 3.60 23.96 2.03
C ALA A 81 3.29 23.98 3.54
N CYS A 82 2.63 22.93 4.07
CA CYS A 82 2.29 22.81 5.48
C CYS A 82 3.40 22.19 6.33
N TRP A 83 4.49 21.72 5.71
CA TRP A 83 5.51 20.94 6.37
C TRP A 83 6.89 21.54 6.16
N ARG A 84 7.68 21.60 7.24
CA ARG A 84 9.11 21.84 7.16
C ARG A 84 9.80 20.50 7.15
N CYS A 85 10.46 20.17 6.04
CA CYS A 85 11.11 18.88 5.85
C CYS A 85 12.62 19.08 5.68
N GLU A 86 13.40 18.21 6.32
CA GLU A 86 14.85 18.13 6.19
C GLU A 86 15.25 16.69 5.85
N GLU A 87 16.27 16.53 5.01
CA GLU A 87 16.81 15.21 4.68
C GLU A 87 17.20 14.45 5.96
N THR A 88 16.86 13.16 6.01
CA THR A 88 17.17 12.30 7.16
C THR A 88 17.81 10.99 6.70
N SER A 89 18.10 10.08 7.62
CA SER A 89 18.76 8.80 7.32
C SER A 89 18.22 7.67 8.17
N ASP A 90 18.38 6.44 7.70
CA ASP A 90 17.96 5.24 8.42
C ASP A 90 18.57 5.19 9.82
N ALA A 91 19.82 5.62 9.96
CA ALA A 91 20.50 5.69 11.25
C ALA A 91 19.83 6.67 12.21
N ALA A 92 19.40 7.85 11.72
CA ALA A 92 18.70 8.83 12.53
C ALA A 92 17.31 8.36 12.96
N GLN A 93 16.66 7.54 12.12
CA GLN A 93 15.30 7.04 12.34
C GLN A 93 15.25 5.60 12.88
N ALA A 94 16.40 5.00 13.22
CA ALA A 94 16.54 3.57 13.55
C ALA A 94 15.65 3.11 14.71
N GLU A 95 15.32 4.01 15.65
CA GLU A 95 14.49 3.67 16.81
C GLU A 95 12.99 3.67 16.51
N THR A 96 12.58 4.25 15.38
CA THR A 96 11.18 4.27 14.96
C THR A 96 10.69 2.86 14.66
N ARG A 97 9.38 2.64 14.83
CA ARG A 97 8.77 1.38 14.44
C ARG A 97 8.89 1.14 12.94
N TYR A 98 8.83 2.20 12.15
CA TYR A 98 8.97 2.14 10.71
C TYR A 98 10.31 1.56 10.27
N LEU A 99 11.43 2.09 10.77
CA LEU A 99 12.74 1.60 10.36
C LEU A 99 13.04 0.19 10.90
N LYS A 100 12.51 -0.15 12.08
CA LYS A 100 12.54 -1.53 12.60
C LYS A 100 11.78 -2.51 11.71
N ALA A 101 10.69 -2.08 11.07
CA ALA A 101 9.94 -2.90 10.13
C ALA A 101 10.58 -2.94 8.73
N LEU A 102 11.26 -1.88 8.31
CA LEU A 102 12.03 -1.81 7.07
C LEU A 102 13.24 -2.76 7.14
N HIS A 103 13.94 -2.73 8.27
CA HIS A 103 15.16 -3.49 8.57
C HIS A 103 14.95 -4.44 9.74
N PRO A 104 14.10 -5.48 9.58
CA PRO A 104 13.87 -6.44 10.64
C PRO A 104 15.19 -7.16 10.96
N THR A 105 15.40 -7.45 12.25
CA THR A 105 16.54 -8.25 12.69
C THR A 105 16.59 -9.54 11.89
N GLN A 106 17.67 -9.74 11.13
CA GLN A 106 17.82 -10.94 10.32
C GLN A 106 17.96 -12.14 11.25
N ASP A 107 17.04 -13.09 11.13
CA ASP A 107 17.21 -14.41 11.72
C ASP A 107 18.35 -15.12 10.96
N SER A 108 19.54 -15.11 11.56
CA SER A 108 20.73 -15.78 11.00
C SER A 108 20.56 -17.29 10.76
N ALA A 109 19.54 -17.91 11.37
CA ALA A 109 19.19 -19.30 11.12
C ALA A 109 18.33 -19.49 9.87
N ARG A 110 17.79 -18.42 9.29
CA ARG A 110 16.94 -18.44 8.11
C ARG A 110 17.78 -18.19 6.85
N PRO A 111 17.84 -19.12 5.88
CA PRO A 111 18.50 -18.85 4.62
C PRO A 111 17.84 -17.65 3.92
N PRO A 112 18.59 -16.82 3.17
CA PRO A 112 18.03 -15.74 2.37
C PRO A 112 16.89 -16.30 1.53
N ALA A 113 15.68 -15.82 1.81
CA ALA A 113 14.49 -16.41 1.26
C ALA A 113 14.31 -15.91 -0.17
N LEU A 114 14.57 -16.76 -1.17
CA LEU A 114 14.19 -16.51 -2.56
C LEU A 114 12.67 -16.34 -2.71
N VAL A 115 11.92 -16.96 -1.80
CA VAL A 115 10.46 -16.98 -1.77
C VAL A 115 9.99 -16.59 -0.37
N ASN A 116 8.99 -15.71 -0.30
CA ASN A 116 8.32 -15.27 0.91
C ASN A 116 9.22 -14.54 1.91
N ALA A 117 9.93 -13.53 1.41
CA ALA A 117 10.74 -12.63 2.22
C ALA A 117 9.93 -11.45 2.80
N GLY A 118 10.49 -10.77 3.80
CA GLY A 118 9.88 -9.62 4.46
C GLY A 118 9.05 -9.97 5.69
N LEU A 119 8.07 -9.12 5.97
CA LEU A 119 7.10 -9.31 7.04
C LEU A 119 6.14 -10.44 6.67
N ILE A 120 6.34 -11.62 7.25
CA ILE A 120 5.56 -12.83 6.95
C ILE A 120 4.55 -13.21 8.03
N GLN A 121 4.71 -12.67 9.23
CA GLN A 121 3.91 -12.96 10.41
C GLN A 121 3.96 -11.70 11.30
N GLY A 122 2.86 -11.38 11.98
CA GLY A 122 2.85 -10.38 13.04
C GLY A 122 2.87 -11.02 14.44
N ALA A 123 2.83 -10.16 15.46
CA ALA A 123 2.80 -10.58 16.86
C ALA A 123 1.40 -10.51 17.47
N GLY A 124 1.15 -11.40 18.44
CA GLY A 124 -0.06 -11.42 19.27
C GLY A 124 -1.21 -12.26 18.69
N ASP A 125 -2.37 -12.11 19.30
CA ASP A 125 -3.58 -12.82 18.88
C ASP A 125 -4.12 -12.27 17.55
N GLY A 126 -4.99 -13.06 16.90
CA GLY A 126 -5.68 -12.65 15.68
C GLY A 126 -4.95 -12.97 14.38
N ALA A 127 -5.42 -12.38 13.28
CA ALA A 127 -4.87 -12.58 11.94
C ALA A 127 -4.90 -11.29 11.12
N PHE A 128 -3.94 -11.15 10.21
CA PHE A 128 -3.83 -10.03 9.27
C PHE A 128 -4.29 -10.51 7.89
N VAL A 129 -5.48 -10.10 7.46
CA VAL A 129 -6.03 -10.53 6.16
C VAL A 129 -5.43 -9.68 5.05
N THR A 130 -4.81 -10.34 4.08
CA THR A 130 -4.22 -9.69 2.91
C THR A 130 -4.76 -10.32 1.63
N GLY A 131 -4.91 -9.51 0.59
CA GLY A 131 -5.38 -9.95 -0.72
C GLY A 131 -4.53 -9.41 -1.86
N ASP A 132 -4.16 -10.28 -2.80
CA ASP A 132 -3.41 -9.86 -3.99
C ASP A 132 -4.37 -9.64 -5.16
N LEU A 133 -4.37 -8.41 -5.67
CA LEU A 133 -5.10 -8.01 -6.86
C LEU A 133 -4.14 -8.00 -8.06
N CYS A 134 -3.66 -9.19 -8.42
CA CYS A 134 -2.84 -9.42 -9.61
C CYS A 134 -3.61 -9.09 -10.92
N PRO A 135 -2.91 -8.91 -12.05
CA PRO A 135 -3.55 -8.68 -13.33
C PRO A 135 -4.49 -9.83 -13.72
N THR A 136 -5.69 -9.47 -14.16
CA THR A 136 -6.71 -10.41 -14.62
C THR A 136 -7.81 -9.65 -15.36
N HIS A 137 -8.69 -10.38 -16.05
CA HIS A 137 -9.96 -9.86 -16.57
C HIS A 137 -11.16 -10.41 -15.80
N LYS A 138 -10.92 -11.26 -14.79
CA LYS A 138 -11.97 -11.86 -13.97
C LYS A 138 -12.54 -10.82 -13.00
N PRO A 139 -13.83 -10.90 -12.65
CA PRO A 139 -14.43 -9.96 -11.72
C PRO A 139 -13.81 -10.06 -10.33
N LEU A 140 -13.81 -8.95 -9.59
CA LEU A 140 -13.55 -8.93 -8.16
C LEU A 140 -14.55 -9.83 -7.41
N ASP A 141 -14.07 -10.61 -6.45
CA ASP A 141 -14.92 -11.39 -5.55
C ASP A 141 -15.55 -10.47 -4.49
N ARG A 142 -16.61 -9.76 -4.86
CA ARG A 142 -17.31 -8.84 -3.93
C ARG A 142 -17.89 -9.56 -2.72
N ALA A 143 -18.26 -10.85 -2.85
CA ALA A 143 -18.82 -11.62 -1.75
C ALA A 143 -17.80 -11.85 -0.62
N PHE A 144 -16.51 -12.03 -0.96
CA PHE A 144 -15.43 -12.04 0.01
C PHE A 144 -15.39 -10.74 0.84
N PHE A 145 -15.44 -9.59 0.19
CA PHE A 145 -15.38 -8.29 0.87
C PHE A 145 -16.63 -7.98 1.70
N GLU A 146 -17.82 -8.36 1.22
CA GLU A 146 -19.04 -8.23 2.02
C GLU A 146 -19.00 -9.12 3.27
N LYS A 147 -18.41 -10.33 3.17
CA LYS A 147 -18.21 -11.21 4.33
C LYS A 147 -17.23 -10.62 5.34
N LEU A 148 -16.18 -9.93 4.87
CA LEU A 148 -15.28 -9.16 5.73
C LEU A 148 -16.03 -8.01 6.40
N ALA A 149 -16.73 -7.16 5.65
CA ALA A 149 -17.48 -6.04 6.19
C ALA A 149 -18.55 -6.47 7.22
N ALA A 150 -19.11 -7.67 7.07
CA ALA A 150 -20.05 -8.26 8.03
C ALA A 150 -19.42 -8.60 9.40
N GLN A 151 -18.10 -8.54 9.56
CA GLN A 151 -17.44 -8.74 10.86
C GLN A 151 -17.56 -7.52 11.77
N GLY A 152 -17.85 -6.34 11.22
CA GLY A 152 -18.02 -5.10 11.95
C GLY A 152 -17.53 -3.88 11.18
N PRO A 153 -17.79 -2.67 11.72
CA PRO A 153 -17.27 -1.45 11.13
C PRO A 153 -15.74 -1.47 11.12
N HIS A 154 -15.15 -0.86 10.10
CA HIS A 154 -13.72 -0.72 9.88
C HIS A 154 -12.98 -2.06 9.92
N THR A 155 -13.60 -3.14 9.40
CA THR A 155 -12.93 -4.45 9.36
C THR A 155 -11.64 -4.36 8.55
N PRO A 156 -10.47 -4.70 9.12
CA PRO A 156 -9.19 -4.47 8.47
C PRO A 156 -8.91 -5.49 7.36
N VAL A 157 -8.36 -4.98 6.25
CA VAL A 157 -7.82 -5.79 5.15
C VAL A 157 -6.72 -5.02 4.45
N ALA A 158 -5.60 -5.67 4.11
CA ALA A 158 -4.61 -5.08 3.23
C ALA A 158 -4.75 -5.64 1.81
N LEU A 159 -4.72 -4.78 0.80
CA LEU A 159 -4.83 -5.18 -0.60
C LEU A 159 -3.56 -4.78 -1.32
N ALA A 160 -2.81 -5.78 -1.78
CA ALA A 160 -1.65 -5.58 -2.65
C ALA A 160 -2.14 -5.44 -4.08
N VAL A 161 -2.14 -4.21 -4.59
CA VAL A 161 -2.77 -3.85 -5.87
C VAL A 161 -1.72 -3.80 -6.96
N SER A 162 -1.95 -4.51 -8.06
CA SER A 162 -1.13 -4.32 -9.25
C SER A 162 -1.66 -3.18 -10.12
N GLY A 163 -0.76 -2.42 -10.73
CA GLY A 163 -1.14 -1.30 -11.60
C GLY A 163 -2.01 -1.73 -12.78
N ALA A 164 -1.69 -2.86 -13.41
CA ALA A 164 -2.46 -3.40 -14.54
C ALA A 164 -3.85 -3.91 -14.11
N TRP A 165 -4.01 -4.48 -12.90
CA TRP A 165 -5.34 -4.77 -12.37
C TRP A 165 -6.15 -3.49 -12.21
N LEU A 166 -5.58 -2.48 -11.55
CA LEU A 166 -6.25 -1.21 -11.28
C LEU A 166 -6.66 -0.50 -12.58
N ALA A 167 -5.80 -0.51 -13.59
CA ALA A 167 -6.09 0.07 -14.91
C ALA A 167 -7.32 -0.56 -15.59
N HIS A 168 -7.55 -1.86 -15.40
CA HIS A 168 -8.68 -2.60 -15.97
C HIS A 168 -9.91 -2.63 -15.06
N HIS A 169 -9.73 -2.50 -13.75
CA HIS A 169 -10.77 -2.71 -12.72
C HIS A 169 -11.14 -1.43 -11.96
N ARG A 170 -11.06 -0.25 -12.60
CA ARG A 170 -11.36 1.05 -11.96
C ARG A 170 -12.71 1.08 -11.23
N ALA A 171 -13.75 0.46 -11.81
CA ALA A 171 -15.07 0.39 -11.17
C ALA A 171 -15.09 -0.48 -9.90
N ASP A 172 -14.32 -1.57 -9.87
CA ASP A 172 -14.18 -2.41 -8.68
C ASP A 172 -13.31 -1.72 -7.63
N PHE A 173 -12.26 -1.02 -8.03
CA PHE A 173 -11.45 -0.22 -7.12
C PHE A 173 -12.25 0.93 -6.50
N ALA A 174 -13.05 1.64 -7.28
CA ALA A 174 -13.96 2.67 -6.77
C ALA A 174 -14.98 2.08 -5.77
N TRP A 175 -15.48 0.88 -6.02
CA TRP A 175 -16.35 0.17 -5.09
C TRP A 175 -15.64 -0.18 -3.77
N LEU A 176 -14.40 -0.66 -3.82
CA LEU A 176 -13.59 -0.90 -2.63
C LEU A 176 -13.27 0.39 -1.86
N ARG A 177 -12.94 1.48 -2.56
CA ARG A 177 -12.72 2.80 -1.95
C ARG A 177 -13.98 3.30 -1.25
N GLU A 178 -15.16 3.08 -1.83
CA GLU A 178 -16.42 3.41 -1.18
C GLU A 178 -16.66 2.59 0.11
N LYS A 179 -16.28 1.30 0.13
CA LYS A 179 -16.31 0.50 1.35
C LYS A 179 -15.36 1.04 2.43
N ALA A 180 -14.20 1.55 2.03
CA ALA A 180 -13.27 2.22 2.95
C ALA A 180 -13.86 3.54 3.50
N ARG A 181 -14.34 4.41 2.60
CA ARG A 181 -14.92 5.72 2.92
C ARG A 181 -16.14 5.63 3.83
N THR A 182 -16.99 4.62 3.64
CA THR A 182 -18.19 4.39 4.47
C THR A 182 -17.88 3.70 5.80
N GLY A 183 -16.61 3.34 6.05
CA GLY A 183 -16.21 2.62 7.25
C GLY A 183 -16.67 1.16 7.29
N ALA A 184 -17.06 0.57 6.15
CA ALA A 184 -17.35 -0.85 6.09
C ALA A 184 -16.06 -1.70 6.18
N LEU A 185 -14.98 -1.20 5.58
CA LEU A 185 -13.65 -1.80 5.62
C LEU A 185 -12.62 -0.75 6.04
N ALA A 186 -11.54 -1.17 6.68
CA ALA A 186 -10.32 -0.37 6.83
C ALA A 186 -9.26 -0.95 5.90
N ILE A 187 -9.08 -0.33 4.73
CA ILE A 187 -8.23 -0.86 3.67
C ILE A 187 -6.82 -0.24 3.72
N THR A 188 -5.80 -1.07 3.83
CA THR A 188 -4.39 -0.68 3.59
C THR A 188 -4.02 -1.00 2.15
N TRP A 189 -3.66 0.00 1.35
CA TRP A 189 -3.33 -0.16 -0.07
C TRP A 189 -1.84 -0.44 -0.26
N ALA A 190 -1.46 -1.71 -0.36
CA ALA A 190 -0.09 -2.12 -0.65
C ALA A 190 0.18 -2.13 -2.15
N SER A 191 1.42 -1.94 -2.56
CA SER A 191 1.84 -2.06 -3.95
C SER A 191 2.19 -3.51 -4.30
N HIS A 192 1.82 -3.95 -5.50
CA HIS A 192 2.07 -5.31 -6.00
C HIS A 192 2.66 -5.32 -7.41
N SER A 193 3.55 -4.37 -7.70
CA SER A 193 4.10 -4.08 -9.04
C SER A 193 3.05 -3.63 -10.08
N TYR A 194 3.49 -3.04 -11.18
CA TYR A 194 2.57 -2.57 -12.21
C TYR A 194 2.07 -3.73 -13.06
N SER A 195 2.99 -4.44 -13.70
CA SER A 195 2.69 -5.46 -14.70
C SER A 195 2.60 -6.87 -14.14
N HIS A 196 3.08 -7.09 -12.90
CA HIS A 196 3.24 -8.42 -12.31
C HIS A 196 3.99 -9.35 -13.29
N PRO A 197 5.26 -9.06 -13.60
CA PRO A 197 6.00 -9.78 -14.62
C PRO A 197 5.99 -11.27 -14.29
N TYR A 198 5.60 -12.11 -15.23
CA TYR A 198 5.58 -13.56 -15.03
C TYR A 198 5.62 -14.25 -16.38
N VAL A 199 6.44 -15.29 -16.48
CA VAL A 199 6.50 -16.16 -17.66
C VAL A 199 6.29 -17.60 -17.21
N ALA A 200 5.26 -18.24 -17.75
CA ALA A 200 4.96 -19.63 -17.44
C ALA A 200 6.12 -20.55 -17.81
N GLY A 201 6.49 -21.45 -16.90
CA GLY A 201 7.55 -22.44 -17.13
C GLY A 201 8.97 -21.96 -16.84
N LEU A 202 9.20 -20.65 -16.57
CA LEU A 202 10.49 -20.19 -16.07
C LEU A 202 10.63 -20.47 -14.57
N PRO A 203 11.82 -20.90 -14.10
CA PRO A 203 12.08 -21.08 -12.67
C PRO A 203 12.10 -19.73 -11.95
N ASP A 204 11.65 -19.68 -10.69
CA ASP A 204 11.49 -18.45 -9.91
C ASP A 204 12.73 -17.55 -9.92
N ARG A 205 13.92 -18.12 -9.82
CA ARG A 205 15.22 -17.40 -9.89
C ARG A 205 15.50 -16.63 -11.19
N GLN A 206 14.67 -16.80 -12.21
CA GLN A 206 14.73 -16.14 -13.51
C GLN A 206 13.35 -15.58 -13.92
N ASN A 207 12.41 -15.53 -12.97
CA ASN A 207 11.03 -15.11 -13.20
C ASN A 207 10.71 -13.86 -12.36
N TYR A 208 9.48 -13.37 -12.45
CA TYR A 208 9.06 -12.21 -11.65
C TYR A 208 9.99 -11.00 -11.83
N PHE A 209 10.37 -10.35 -10.73
CA PHE A 209 11.31 -9.23 -10.72
C PHE A 209 12.76 -9.65 -11.00
N LEU A 210 13.09 -10.94 -10.92
CA LEU A 210 14.43 -11.46 -11.23
C LEU A 210 14.65 -11.64 -12.74
N ARG A 211 13.66 -11.31 -13.57
CA ARG A 211 13.81 -11.32 -15.03
C ARG A 211 14.73 -10.18 -15.48
N PRO A 212 15.70 -10.46 -16.38
CA PRO A 212 16.50 -9.40 -16.98
C PRO A 212 15.63 -8.34 -17.67
N GLY A 213 15.95 -7.07 -17.44
CA GLY A 213 15.28 -5.92 -18.07
C GLY A 213 13.98 -5.46 -17.38
N VAL A 214 13.60 -6.04 -16.24
CA VAL A 214 12.54 -5.47 -15.40
C VAL A 214 13.05 -4.18 -14.76
N ASP A 215 12.33 -3.10 -14.98
CA ASP A 215 12.55 -1.82 -14.31
C ASP A 215 11.74 -1.80 -13.01
N VAL A 216 12.38 -2.16 -11.90
CA VAL A 216 11.74 -2.32 -10.59
C VAL A 216 11.18 -1.00 -10.08
N ASP A 217 11.89 0.11 -10.27
CA ASP A 217 11.43 1.43 -9.82
C ASP A 217 10.19 1.87 -10.58
N ARG A 218 10.16 1.67 -11.90
CA ARG A 218 8.97 1.94 -12.70
C ARG A 218 7.78 1.09 -12.25
N GLU A 219 7.99 -0.20 -12.01
CA GLU A 219 6.93 -1.11 -11.55
C GLU A 219 6.30 -0.65 -10.21
N ILE A 220 7.10 -0.07 -9.32
CA ILE A 220 6.64 0.49 -8.05
C ILE A 220 5.93 1.83 -8.27
N PHE A 221 6.62 2.81 -8.87
CA PHE A 221 6.15 4.19 -8.91
C PHE A 221 4.94 4.37 -9.82
N GLU A 222 4.83 3.64 -10.93
CA GLU A 222 3.63 3.70 -11.76
C GLU A 222 2.41 3.13 -11.03
N THR A 223 2.60 2.14 -10.16
CA THR A 223 1.52 1.59 -9.34
C THR A 223 1.10 2.59 -8.26
N GLU A 224 2.05 3.18 -7.53
CA GLU A 224 1.77 4.19 -6.50
C GLU A 224 1.06 5.42 -7.09
N LYS A 225 1.53 5.95 -8.23
CA LYS A 225 0.88 7.05 -8.95
C LYS A 225 -0.56 6.71 -9.35
N LEU A 226 -0.82 5.49 -9.82
CA LEU A 226 -2.16 5.08 -10.20
C LEU A 226 -3.11 4.94 -8.99
N ILE A 227 -2.62 4.43 -7.85
CA ILE A 227 -3.37 4.39 -6.60
C ILE A 227 -3.77 5.81 -6.18
N ILE A 228 -2.84 6.78 -6.24
CA ILE A 228 -3.08 8.19 -5.92
C ILE A 228 -4.08 8.83 -6.89
N ALA A 229 -3.89 8.65 -8.20
CA ALA A 229 -4.78 9.19 -9.22
C ALA A 229 -6.21 8.65 -9.10
N GLU A 230 -6.36 7.43 -8.58
CA GLU A 230 -7.64 6.80 -8.25
C GLU A 230 -8.10 7.10 -6.82
N GLY A 231 -7.57 8.15 -6.18
CA GLY A 231 -8.11 8.70 -4.94
C GLY A 231 -7.84 7.86 -3.68
N ALA A 232 -6.79 7.04 -3.69
CA ALA A 232 -6.35 6.27 -2.53
C ALA A 232 -4.91 6.64 -2.16
N THR A 233 -4.52 6.37 -0.92
CA THR A 233 -3.15 6.62 -0.43
C THR A 233 -2.35 5.32 -0.44
N PRO A 234 -1.23 5.22 -1.18
CA PRO A 234 -0.32 4.09 -1.09
C PRO A 234 0.19 3.93 0.35
N SER A 235 0.21 2.70 0.84
CA SER A 235 0.87 2.33 2.10
C SER A 235 2.35 2.06 1.89
N VAL A 236 3.09 1.93 2.99
CA VAL A 236 4.51 1.55 2.96
C VAL A 236 4.76 0.08 2.60
N PHE A 237 3.72 -0.74 2.40
CA PHE A 237 3.89 -2.17 2.15
C PHE A 237 4.01 -2.48 0.65
N PHE A 238 4.96 -3.35 0.33
CA PHE A 238 5.15 -3.87 -1.03
C PHE A 238 5.17 -5.39 -1.01
N ARG A 239 4.32 -6.03 -1.82
CA ARG A 239 4.35 -7.49 -2.00
C ARG A 239 4.94 -7.83 -3.35
N PHE A 240 5.99 -8.63 -3.35
CA PHE A 240 6.59 -9.12 -4.59
C PHE A 240 5.62 -10.04 -5.35
N PRO A 241 5.52 -9.90 -6.69
CA PRO A 241 4.90 -10.91 -7.55
C PRO A 241 5.43 -12.32 -7.25
N GLY A 242 4.52 -13.27 -7.05
CA GLY A 242 4.85 -14.65 -6.69
C GLY A 242 5.52 -14.83 -5.32
N LEU A 243 5.59 -13.78 -4.49
CA LEU A 243 6.41 -13.74 -3.28
C LEU A 243 7.91 -13.97 -3.55
N VAL A 244 8.38 -13.77 -4.79
CA VAL A 244 9.76 -14.06 -5.18
C VAL A 244 10.63 -12.80 -5.11
N ALA A 245 11.69 -12.85 -4.31
CA ALA A 245 12.70 -11.81 -4.21
C ALA A 245 14.04 -12.40 -3.77
N ASP A 246 15.15 -11.87 -4.27
CA ASP A 246 16.47 -12.15 -3.69
C ASP A 246 16.88 -11.01 -2.75
N SER A 247 18.08 -11.12 -2.15
CA SER A 247 18.59 -10.08 -1.25
C SER A 247 18.76 -8.73 -1.93
N ALA A 248 19.16 -8.70 -3.20
CA ALA A 248 19.36 -7.44 -3.93
C ALA A 248 18.02 -6.73 -4.16
N LEU A 249 16.97 -7.47 -4.54
CA LEU A 249 15.62 -6.93 -4.65
C LEU A 249 15.06 -6.45 -3.30
N LEU A 250 15.35 -7.16 -2.21
CA LEU A 250 14.92 -6.73 -0.88
C LEU A 250 15.56 -5.40 -0.48
N GLU A 251 16.87 -5.25 -0.66
CA GLU A 251 17.55 -3.97 -0.42
C GLU A 251 17.03 -2.87 -1.36
N HIS A 252 16.80 -3.18 -2.64
CA HIS A 252 16.23 -2.22 -3.59
C HIS A 252 14.86 -1.68 -3.15
N ILE A 253 13.98 -2.53 -2.62
CA ILE A 253 12.68 -2.08 -2.08
C ILE A 253 12.86 -1.29 -0.78
N ARG A 254 13.82 -1.66 0.07
CA ARG A 254 14.14 -0.93 1.31
C ARG A 254 14.69 0.46 1.05
N ASP A 255 15.54 0.63 0.05
CA ASP A 255 16.06 1.93 -0.40
C ASP A 255 14.95 2.87 -0.91
N ARG A 256 13.78 2.30 -1.23
CA ARG A 256 12.55 3.03 -1.61
C ARG A 256 11.62 3.25 -0.44
N HIS A 257 12.08 2.93 0.77
CA HIS A 257 11.36 3.04 2.04
C HIS A 257 10.05 2.23 2.02
N LEU A 258 10.10 1.04 1.41
CA LEU A 258 8.96 0.13 1.38
C LEU A 258 9.27 -1.13 2.18
N ILE A 259 8.31 -1.57 2.99
CA ILE A 259 8.38 -2.78 3.80
C ILE A 259 7.97 -3.97 2.92
N PRO A 260 8.88 -4.93 2.66
CA PRO A 260 8.53 -6.15 1.95
C PRO A 260 7.50 -6.96 2.75
N LEU A 261 6.43 -7.39 2.07
CA LEU A 261 5.31 -8.11 2.67
C LEU A 261 5.22 -9.54 2.11
N GLY A 262 5.37 -10.52 2.99
CA GLY A 262 5.11 -11.92 2.70
C GLY A 262 3.79 -12.43 3.30
N ALA A 263 3.67 -13.74 3.47
CA ALA A 263 2.53 -14.43 4.08
C ALA A 263 2.92 -15.82 4.59
N ASP A 264 2.59 -16.16 5.83
CA ASP A 264 2.78 -17.51 6.38
C ASP A 264 1.54 -18.42 6.20
N SER A 265 0.41 -17.85 5.79
CA SER A 265 -0.86 -18.56 5.61
C SER A 265 -1.47 -18.33 4.23
N TRP A 266 -0.89 -18.96 3.20
CA TRP A 266 -1.49 -19.04 1.87
C TRP A 266 -2.48 -20.21 1.77
N LEU A 267 -3.78 -19.89 1.86
CA LEU A 267 -4.83 -20.89 2.07
C LEU A 267 -4.94 -21.92 0.93
N ALA A 268 -4.74 -21.49 -0.33
CA ALA A 268 -4.81 -22.39 -1.47
C ALA A 268 -3.68 -23.43 -1.51
N LEU A 269 -2.56 -23.16 -0.82
CA LEU A 269 -1.46 -24.10 -0.62
C LEU A 269 -1.65 -24.99 0.63
N GLY A 270 -2.79 -24.89 1.31
CA GLY A 270 -3.10 -25.68 2.50
C GLY A 270 -2.47 -25.18 3.80
N LEU A 271 -1.80 -24.02 3.77
CA LEU A 271 -1.23 -23.39 4.96
C LEU A 271 -2.35 -22.75 5.79
N ARG A 272 -2.55 -23.25 7.01
CA ARG A 272 -3.62 -22.78 7.90
C ARG A 272 -3.17 -21.57 8.73
N PRO A 273 -4.07 -20.61 8.97
CA PRO A 273 -3.76 -19.46 9.81
C PRO A 273 -3.66 -19.86 11.28
N ARG A 274 -2.73 -19.23 11.98
CA ARG A 274 -2.55 -19.27 13.43
C ARG A 274 -2.52 -17.84 13.99
N PRO A 275 -2.60 -17.63 15.31
CA PRO A 275 -2.41 -16.30 15.89
C PRO A 275 -1.16 -15.61 15.35
N GLY A 276 -1.32 -14.38 14.86
CA GLY A 276 -0.28 -13.58 14.22
C GLY A 276 -0.10 -13.83 12.72
N SER A 277 -0.79 -14.80 12.11
CA SER A 277 -0.60 -15.10 10.68
C SER A 277 -0.98 -13.94 9.77
N ILE A 278 -0.17 -13.75 8.72
CA ILE A 278 -0.50 -12.93 7.56
C ILE A 278 -1.13 -13.87 6.53
N VAL A 279 -2.44 -13.73 6.37
CA VAL A 279 -3.26 -14.58 5.50
C VAL A 279 -3.24 -14.01 4.09
N LEU A 280 -2.88 -14.83 3.10
CA LEU A 280 -2.93 -14.47 1.69
C LEU A 280 -4.09 -15.18 0.99
N VAL A 281 -4.87 -14.38 0.26
CA VAL A 281 -5.90 -14.83 -0.70
C VAL A 281 -5.81 -13.99 -1.98
N HIS A 282 -6.48 -14.42 -3.06
CA HIS A 282 -6.57 -13.65 -4.30
C HIS A 282 -8.03 -13.33 -4.64
N PRO A 283 -8.61 -12.25 -4.09
CA PRO A 283 -10.03 -11.92 -4.25
C PRO A 283 -10.34 -11.23 -5.59
N ASN A 284 -9.54 -11.48 -6.62
CA ASN A 284 -9.68 -10.99 -8.00
C ASN A 284 -10.11 -12.10 -8.98
N GLY A 285 -10.61 -13.23 -8.45
CA GLY A 285 -11.05 -14.37 -9.25
C GLY A 285 -9.94 -15.31 -9.73
N ASN A 286 -8.66 -15.02 -9.44
CA ASN A 286 -7.56 -15.92 -9.82
C ASN A 286 -7.49 -17.17 -8.94
N GLU A 287 -7.95 -17.11 -7.69
CA GLU A 287 -7.86 -18.23 -6.74
C GLU A 287 -9.18 -18.53 -5.99
N PRO A 288 -10.22 -19.05 -6.66
CA PRO A 288 -11.51 -19.33 -6.01
C PRO A 288 -11.44 -20.33 -4.84
N VAL A 289 -10.44 -21.22 -4.84
CA VAL A 289 -10.25 -22.21 -3.77
C VAL A 289 -9.84 -21.53 -2.47
N GLY A 290 -8.90 -20.58 -2.53
CA GLY A 290 -8.44 -19.82 -1.35
C GLY A 290 -9.59 -19.04 -0.72
N ILE A 291 -10.45 -18.42 -1.54
CA ILE A 291 -11.63 -17.67 -1.07
C ILE A 291 -12.66 -18.59 -0.38
N LYS A 292 -12.94 -19.77 -0.95
CA LYS A 292 -13.85 -20.75 -0.32
C LYS A 292 -13.32 -21.25 1.02
N LEU A 293 -12.02 -21.51 1.11
CA LEU A 293 -11.36 -21.91 2.36
C LEU A 293 -11.42 -20.79 3.40
N PHE A 294 -11.13 -19.55 3.00
CA PHE A 294 -11.28 -18.38 3.87
C PHE A 294 -12.70 -18.29 4.44
N SER A 295 -13.73 -18.36 3.59
CA SER A 295 -15.13 -18.32 4.04
C SER A 295 -15.41 -19.40 5.07
N ARG A 296 -15.01 -20.65 4.79
CA ARG A 296 -15.21 -21.77 5.72
C ARG A 296 -14.52 -21.53 7.06
N LEU A 297 -13.30 -21.00 7.07
CA LEU A 297 -12.58 -20.68 8.31
C LEU A 297 -13.30 -19.58 9.11
N MET A 298 -13.84 -18.56 8.44
CA MET A 298 -14.66 -17.53 9.09
C MET A 298 -15.95 -18.11 9.68
N ASP A 299 -16.66 -18.95 8.92
CA ASP A 299 -17.97 -19.49 9.29
C ASP A 299 -17.87 -20.51 10.44
N THR A 300 -16.77 -21.25 10.51
CA THR A 300 -16.51 -22.26 11.56
C THR A 300 -15.82 -21.69 12.79
N GLY A 301 -15.46 -20.40 12.81
CA GLY A 301 -14.69 -19.79 13.89
C GLY A 301 -13.23 -20.24 13.97
N ALA A 302 -12.72 -20.93 12.94
CA ALA A 302 -11.35 -21.43 12.88
C ALA A 302 -10.34 -20.36 12.41
N MET A 303 -10.81 -19.22 11.89
CA MET A 303 -9.95 -18.06 11.64
C MET A 303 -9.53 -17.42 12.97
N PRO A 304 -8.22 -17.20 13.22
CA PRO A 304 -7.77 -16.45 14.40
C PRO A 304 -8.38 -15.05 14.43
N ARG A 305 -8.93 -14.67 15.58
CA ARG A 305 -9.57 -13.37 15.82
C ARG A 305 -8.88 -12.63 16.97
N PRO A 306 -8.94 -11.28 17.01
CA PRO A 306 -9.61 -10.40 16.03
C PRO A 306 -8.87 -10.35 14.68
N LEU A 307 -9.55 -9.87 13.63
CA LEU A 307 -8.84 -9.46 12.41
C LEU A 307 -8.13 -8.13 12.72
N ARG A 308 -6.87 -7.99 12.30
CA ARG A 308 -6.02 -6.86 12.69
C ARG A 308 -5.51 -6.07 11.48
N PRO A 309 -5.36 -4.73 11.59
CA PRO A 309 -4.73 -3.91 10.57
C PRO A 309 -3.31 -4.36 10.30
N LEU A 310 -2.91 -4.45 9.02
CA LEU A 310 -1.54 -4.84 8.65
C LEU A 310 -0.49 -3.90 9.26
N ASN A 311 -0.85 -2.62 9.43
CA ASN A 311 -0.06 -1.61 10.12
C ASN A 311 0.38 -2.00 11.53
N GLU A 312 -0.28 -2.95 12.21
CA GLU A 312 0.11 -3.44 13.54
C GLU A 312 1.08 -4.63 13.51
N ALA A 313 1.30 -5.27 12.35
CA ALA A 313 2.20 -6.40 12.22
C ALA A 313 3.67 -5.96 12.44
N ARG A 314 4.43 -6.75 13.19
CA ARG A 314 5.79 -6.46 13.64
C ARG A 314 6.70 -7.61 13.27
#